data_AF-A0AAV9W850-F1
#
_entry.id   AF-A0AAV9W850-F1
#
_cell.length_a   1.000
_cell.length_b   1.000
_cell.length_c   1.000
_cell.angle_alpha   90.00
_cell.angle_beta   90.00
_cell.angle_gamma   90.00
#
_symmetry.space_group_name_H-M   'P 1'
#
loop_
_entity.id
_entity.type
_entity.pdbx_description
1 polymer ?
#
loop_
_entity_poly.entity_id
_entity_poly.type
_entity_poly.pdbx_seq_one_letter_code
_entity_poly.pdbx_strand_id
1 'polypeptide(L)'
;MTRRTISNYTLTVTAGPSRDPSTHLSVPVNTEQPLHFDTPLLSTDLLVRIQNYRGSASSPTTSPYFSTTPHAENGDKYSISFSPLIFKNPVEGDDLVLGNDFDEPISNNLPPGFSVAWRIARWVIDPGLEGDPWAEKPWLEGRVLSSVNIIDTGDRTAKKVDVLEEGLYKTALNGDEEIPPTGPARMKFFIQEENRKKFTFEKGEKYWLDFYNPYLDFNEFALNLPGVSIHILQYWDGQPLRYVLKNRVDQTVYLVVQFTLTPKENIPPSPSSSSSSNEDSSEFEDDDEVYGDAKESEDKNPNQKSKNPPTEMGHDEID
;
A
#
# COMPACT_ATOMS: atom_id res chain seq x y z
N MET A 1 18.68 -22.20 7.14
CA MET A 1 17.35 -21.79 6.63
C MET A 1 17.38 -21.94 5.11
N THR A 2 16.46 -22.71 4.52
CA THR A 2 16.36 -22.81 3.06
C THR A 2 16.05 -21.43 2.50
N ARG A 3 16.89 -20.91 1.59
CA ARG A 3 16.70 -19.59 0.97
C ARG A 3 15.36 -19.61 0.23
N ARG A 4 14.38 -18.84 0.70
CA ARG A 4 13.12 -18.69 -0.01
C ARG A 4 13.38 -17.86 -1.25
N THR A 5 13.16 -18.46 -2.41
CA THR A 5 13.24 -17.75 -3.69
C THR A 5 11.83 -17.41 -4.14
N ILE A 6 11.62 -16.15 -4.49
CA ILE A 6 10.30 -15.61 -4.80
C ILE A 6 9.66 -16.36 -5.98
N SER A 7 10.46 -16.83 -6.95
CA SER A 7 10.04 -17.65 -8.10
C SER A 7 9.34 -18.97 -7.72
N ASN A 8 9.50 -19.46 -6.49
CA ASN A 8 8.85 -20.66 -5.97
C ASN A 8 7.41 -20.41 -5.50
N TYR A 9 6.94 -19.15 -5.55
CA TYR A 9 5.62 -18.75 -5.09
C TYR A 9 4.79 -18.15 -6.23
N THR A 10 3.48 -18.33 -6.14
CA THR A 10 2.48 -17.66 -6.97
C THR A 10 1.76 -16.61 -6.13
N LEU A 11 1.63 -15.40 -6.66
CA LEU A 11 0.87 -14.33 -6.02
C LEU A 11 -0.60 -14.38 -6.47
N THR A 12 -1.51 -14.58 -5.53
CA THR A 12 -2.95 -14.52 -5.76
C THR A 12 -3.54 -13.30 -5.06
N VAL A 13 -4.56 -12.70 -5.69
CA VAL A 13 -5.28 -11.56 -5.12
C VAL A 13 -6.76 -11.91 -5.08
N THR A 14 -7.34 -11.80 -3.89
CA THR A 14 -8.77 -12.02 -3.66
C THR A 14 -9.35 -10.81 -2.94
N ALA A 15 -10.65 -10.59 -3.07
CA ALA A 15 -11.34 -9.52 -2.35
C ALA A 15 -12.74 -9.93 -1.93
N GLY A 16 -13.21 -9.40 -0.80
CA GLY A 16 -14.53 -9.70 -0.27
C GLY A 16 -15.01 -8.71 0.78
N PRO A 17 -16.25 -8.84 1.25
CA PRO A 17 -16.87 -7.91 2.18
C PRO A 17 -16.50 -8.17 3.65
N SER A 18 -15.65 -9.15 3.93
CA SER A 18 -15.30 -9.55 5.29
C SER A 18 -13.86 -10.03 5.37
N ARG A 19 -13.35 -10.27 6.58
CA ARG A 19 -12.02 -10.85 6.79
C ARG A 19 -11.94 -12.35 6.49
N ASP A 20 -13.07 -13.03 6.33
CA ASP A 20 -13.13 -14.46 6.02
C ASP A 20 -12.80 -14.69 4.54
N PRO A 21 -11.65 -15.32 4.21
CA PRO A 21 -11.24 -15.55 2.83
C PRO A 21 -12.23 -16.45 2.05
N SER A 22 -13.06 -17.25 2.73
CA SER A 22 -14.09 -18.08 2.09
C SER A 22 -15.16 -17.23 1.38
N THR A 23 -15.31 -15.97 1.79
CA THR A 23 -16.25 -15.00 1.20
C THR A 23 -15.66 -14.23 0.03
N HIS A 24 -14.36 -14.41 -0.25
CA HIS A 24 -13.68 -13.62 -1.26
C HIS A 24 -13.85 -14.18 -2.67
N LEU A 25 -13.79 -13.28 -3.65
CA LEU A 25 -13.73 -13.58 -5.07
C LEU A 25 -12.31 -13.31 -5.59
N SER A 26 -11.89 -14.04 -6.63
CA SER A 26 -10.61 -13.79 -7.30
C SER A 26 -10.64 -12.45 -8.03
N VAL A 27 -9.61 -11.63 -7.84
CA VAL A 27 -9.49 -10.33 -8.51
C VAL A 27 -8.85 -10.51 -9.90
N PRO A 28 -9.42 -9.95 -10.98
CA PRO A 28 -8.84 -10.01 -12.32
C PRO A 28 -7.71 -8.96 -12.48
N VAL A 29 -6.59 -9.21 -11.81
CA VAL A 29 -5.44 -8.29 -11.72
C VAL A 29 -4.96 -7.83 -13.11
N ASN A 30 -4.65 -6.54 -13.22
CA ASN A 30 -4.16 -5.85 -14.43
C ASN A 30 -5.11 -5.84 -15.64
N THR A 31 -6.35 -6.31 -15.47
CA THR A 31 -7.38 -6.14 -16.50
C THR A 31 -8.16 -4.85 -16.27
N GLU A 32 -8.83 -4.36 -17.33
CA GLU A 32 -9.77 -3.24 -17.22
C GLU A 32 -11.20 -3.72 -16.88
N GLN A 33 -11.35 -4.98 -16.46
CA GLN A 33 -12.61 -5.51 -15.95
C GLN A 33 -12.62 -5.35 -14.41
N PRO A 34 -13.41 -4.44 -13.84
CA PRO A 34 -13.51 -4.32 -12.40
C PRO A 34 -14.20 -5.53 -11.78
N LEU A 35 -13.85 -5.83 -10.53
CA LEU A 35 -14.59 -6.75 -9.69
C LEU A 35 -15.67 -5.97 -8.92
N HIS A 36 -16.92 -6.19 -9.28
CA HIS A 36 -18.06 -5.49 -8.68
C HIS A 36 -18.48 -6.10 -7.34
N PHE A 37 -18.74 -5.23 -6.36
CA PHE A 37 -19.35 -5.57 -5.08
C PHE A 37 -20.58 -4.70 -4.85
N ASP A 38 -21.72 -5.32 -4.52
CA ASP A 38 -22.89 -4.64 -3.97
C ASP A 38 -23.28 -5.35 -2.67
N THR A 39 -23.10 -4.65 -1.56
CA THR A 39 -23.30 -5.17 -0.21
C THR A 39 -24.32 -4.28 0.52
N PRO A 40 -24.82 -4.71 1.69
CA PRO A 40 -25.66 -3.85 2.52
C PRO A 40 -24.97 -2.56 2.99
N LEU A 41 -23.63 -2.48 2.96
CA LEU A 41 -22.84 -1.37 3.49
C LEU A 41 -22.31 -0.43 2.39
N LEU A 42 -22.01 -0.96 1.20
CA LEU A 42 -21.51 -0.19 0.05
C LEU A 42 -21.77 -0.88 -1.28
N SER A 43 -21.65 -0.11 -2.37
CA SER A 43 -21.36 -0.62 -3.71
C SER A 43 -19.99 -0.12 -4.16
N THR A 44 -19.18 -0.98 -4.77
CA THR A 44 -17.93 -0.54 -5.40
C THR A 44 -17.49 -1.43 -6.56
N ASP A 45 -16.81 -0.82 -7.52
CA ASP A 45 -16.02 -1.52 -8.53
C ASP A 45 -14.55 -1.48 -8.10
N LEU A 46 -13.95 -2.65 -7.91
CA LEU A 46 -12.55 -2.81 -7.50
C LEU A 46 -11.65 -3.10 -8.70
N LEU A 47 -10.58 -2.32 -8.85
CA LEU A 47 -9.47 -2.65 -9.74
C LEU A 47 -8.18 -2.79 -8.93
N VAL A 48 -7.43 -3.86 -9.19
CA VAL A 48 -6.09 -4.05 -8.62
C VAL A 48 -5.09 -4.20 -9.75
N ARG A 49 -4.05 -3.37 -9.71
CA ARG A 49 -2.97 -3.36 -10.70
C ARG A 49 -1.66 -3.62 -9.98
N ILE A 50 -0.82 -4.46 -10.55
CA ILE A 50 0.49 -4.83 -10.00
C ILE A 50 1.48 -4.87 -11.16
N GLN A 51 2.53 -4.06 -11.10
CA GLN A 51 3.59 -4.08 -12.09
C GLN A 51 4.31 -5.44 -12.02
N ASN A 52 4.69 -6.04 -13.15
CA ASN A 52 5.37 -7.35 -13.23
C ASN A 52 4.66 -8.52 -12.51
N TYR A 53 3.32 -8.48 -12.44
CA TYR A 53 2.48 -9.50 -11.83
C TYR A 53 2.82 -10.91 -12.33
N ARG A 54 3.01 -11.82 -11.36
CA ARG A 54 3.41 -13.22 -11.56
C ARG A 54 2.40 -14.22 -10.99
N GLY A 55 1.12 -13.85 -11.00
CA GLY A 55 0.03 -14.71 -10.55
C GLY A 55 -0.54 -15.57 -11.66
N SER A 56 -1.86 -15.51 -11.85
CA SER A 56 -2.55 -16.31 -12.86
C SER A 56 -2.03 -16.02 -14.28
N ALA A 57 -1.83 -17.08 -15.08
CA ALA A 57 -1.46 -16.98 -16.48
C ALA A 57 -2.53 -16.27 -17.35
N SER A 58 -3.77 -16.19 -16.87
CA SER A 58 -4.86 -15.47 -17.56
C SER A 58 -4.82 -13.96 -17.37
N SER A 59 -4.03 -13.46 -16.41
CA SER A 59 -3.91 -12.04 -16.10
C SER A 59 -2.68 -11.44 -16.78
N PRO A 60 -2.76 -10.21 -17.32
CA PRO A 60 -1.58 -9.51 -17.82
C PRO A 60 -0.53 -9.33 -16.73
N THR A 61 0.74 -9.41 -17.10
CA THR A 61 1.86 -9.15 -16.18
C THR A 61 1.96 -7.68 -15.79
N THR A 62 1.38 -6.76 -16.55
CA THR A 62 1.35 -5.33 -16.23
C THR A 62 0.12 -4.67 -16.84
N SER A 63 -0.26 -3.50 -16.32
CA SER A 63 -1.32 -2.65 -16.87
C SER A 63 -0.72 -1.44 -17.60
N PRO A 64 -1.34 -0.94 -18.68
CA PRO A 64 -0.96 0.33 -19.31
C PRO A 64 -0.95 1.52 -18.35
N TYR A 65 -1.69 1.45 -17.24
CA TYR A 65 -1.68 2.42 -16.14
C TYR A 65 -0.27 2.81 -15.71
N PHE A 66 0.65 1.84 -15.55
CA PHE A 66 2.03 2.11 -15.11
C PHE A 66 2.90 2.80 -16.17
N SER A 67 2.41 2.93 -17.40
CA SER A 67 3.08 3.67 -18.49
C SER A 67 2.48 5.05 -18.73
N THR A 68 1.49 5.45 -17.93
CA THR A 68 0.84 6.76 -18.02
C THR A 68 1.31 7.69 -16.91
N THR A 69 1.41 9.00 -17.19
CA THR A 69 1.68 10.03 -16.17
C THR A 69 0.50 10.13 -15.21
N PRO A 70 0.73 10.27 -13.88
CA PRO A 70 2.03 10.40 -13.23
C PRO A 70 2.71 9.07 -12.87
N HIS A 71 2.04 7.94 -13.02
CA HIS A 71 2.50 6.64 -12.53
C HIS A 71 3.83 6.17 -13.11
N ALA A 72 4.08 6.46 -14.39
CA ALA A 72 5.36 6.17 -15.05
C ALA A 72 6.53 6.96 -14.43
N GLU A 73 6.30 8.22 -14.06
CA GLU A 73 7.31 9.12 -13.49
C GLU A 73 7.56 8.81 -12.01
N ASN A 74 6.50 8.44 -11.28
CA ASN A 74 6.58 8.02 -9.89
C ASN A 74 7.23 6.64 -9.71
N GLY A 75 7.19 5.80 -10.76
CA GLY A 75 7.63 4.41 -10.68
C GLY A 75 6.70 3.53 -9.84
N ASP A 76 5.39 3.84 -9.85
CA ASP A 76 4.39 3.14 -9.03
C ASP A 76 4.40 1.63 -9.30
N LYS A 77 4.36 0.84 -8.22
CA LYS A 77 4.47 -0.63 -8.28
C LYS A 77 3.13 -1.35 -8.24
N TYR A 78 2.14 -0.72 -7.63
CA TYR A 78 0.80 -1.25 -7.56
C TYR A 78 -0.23 -0.13 -7.39
N SER A 79 -1.49 -0.46 -7.65
CA SER A 79 -2.65 0.39 -7.41
C SER A 79 -3.82 -0.47 -6.91
N ILE A 80 -4.56 0.04 -5.94
CA ILE A 80 -5.86 -0.47 -5.48
C ILE A 80 -6.86 0.68 -5.68
N SER A 81 -7.76 0.53 -6.64
CA SER A 81 -8.75 1.56 -6.97
C SER A 81 -10.18 1.10 -6.62
N PHE A 82 -10.96 2.02 -6.06
CA PHE A 82 -12.39 1.86 -5.77
C PHE A 82 -13.16 2.88 -6.61
N SER A 83 -13.81 2.45 -7.69
CA SER A 83 -14.21 3.34 -8.79
C SER A 83 -15.52 2.95 -9.49
N PRO A 84 -16.70 3.42 -9.02
CA PRO A 84 -16.92 4.28 -7.85
C PRO A 84 -17.00 3.47 -6.56
N LEU A 85 -16.75 4.12 -5.42
CA LEU A 85 -17.10 3.72 -4.07
C LEU A 85 -18.34 4.50 -3.63
N ILE A 86 -19.38 3.78 -3.22
CA ILE A 86 -20.68 4.35 -2.84
C ILE A 86 -21.12 3.75 -1.50
N PHE A 87 -21.17 4.57 -0.45
CA PHE A 87 -21.62 4.09 0.86
C PHE A 87 -23.15 4.07 0.96
N LYS A 88 -23.70 3.06 1.65
CA LYS A 88 -25.15 2.94 1.91
C LYS A 88 -25.60 3.72 3.15
N ASN A 89 -24.67 4.11 4.02
CA ASN A 89 -24.84 5.01 5.14
C ASN A 89 -23.69 6.03 5.16
N PRO A 90 -23.89 7.25 5.70
CA PRO A 90 -22.81 8.22 5.81
C PRO A 90 -21.65 7.69 6.66
N VAL A 91 -20.42 8.07 6.32
CA VAL A 91 -19.22 7.71 7.08
C VAL A 91 -18.43 8.98 7.40
N GLU A 92 -18.11 9.20 8.67
CA GLU A 92 -17.29 10.34 9.08
C GLU A 92 -15.89 10.25 8.49
N GLY A 93 -15.37 11.38 8.01
CA GLY A 93 -14.08 11.46 7.33
C GLY A 93 -12.89 11.05 8.19
N ASP A 94 -12.96 11.26 9.52
CA ASP A 94 -11.94 10.80 10.47
C ASP A 94 -12.01 9.30 10.79
N ASP A 95 -13.14 8.65 10.48
CA ASP A 95 -13.38 7.27 10.89
C ASP A 95 -13.04 6.27 9.78
N LEU A 96 -13.07 6.70 8.52
CA LEU A 96 -12.75 5.84 7.38
C LEU A 96 -11.24 5.65 7.23
N VAL A 97 -10.79 4.40 7.31
CA VAL A 97 -9.40 4.01 7.16
C VAL A 97 -9.22 2.98 6.05
N LEU A 98 -8.06 3.04 5.40
CA LEU A 98 -7.55 2.01 4.50
C LEU A 98 -6.14 1.65 4.95
N GLY A 99 -5.86 0.38 5.13
CA GLY A 99 -4.52 -0.07 5.49
C GLY A 99 -4.46 -1.55 5.80
N ASN A 100 -3.37 -1.97 6.42
CA ASN A 100 -3.10 -3.36 6.72
C ASN A 100 -3.51 -3.72 8.14
N ASP A 101 -4.14 -4.87 8.32
CA ASP A 101 -4.32 -5.49 9.64
C ASP A 101 -4.03 -6.98 9.56
N PHE A 102 -3.65 -7.55 10.71
CA PHE A 102 -3.19 -8.92 10.84
C PHE A 102 -3.94 -9.59 12.00
N ASP A 103 -4.36 -10.84 11.79
CA ASP A 103 -5.09 -11.61 12.80
C ASP A 103 -4.14 -12.24 13.84
N GLU A 104 -2.87 -12.41 13.48
CA GLU A 104 -1.80 -12.98 14.30
C GLU A 104 -0.59 -12.03 14.38
N PRO A 105 0.25 -12.14 15.43
CA PRO A 105 1.42 -11.28 15.59
C PRO A 105 2.44 -11.47 14.45
N ILE A 106 3.00 -10.36 13.94
CA ILE A 106 4.13 -10.37 12.99
C ILE A 106 5.46 -10.00 13.64
N SER A 107 5.44 -9.64 14.94
CA SER A 107 6.57 -9.03 15.65
C SER A 107 7.85 -9.87 15.64
N ASN A 108 7.72 -11.21 15.70
CA ASN A 108 8.85 -12.14 15.61
C ASN A 108 9.44 -12.29 14.19
N ASN A 109 8.71 -11.78 13.20
CA ASN A 109 8.98 -11.92 11.77
C ASN A 109 9.30 -10.56 11.12
N LEU A 110 9.47 -9.51 11.92
CA LEU A 110 9.90 -8.20 11.44
C LEU A 110 11.40 -8.23 11.12
N PRO A 111 11.82 -7.86 9.90
CA PRO A 111 13.23 -7.84 9.53
C PRO A 111 14.03 -6.83 10.37
N PRO A 112 15.35 -7.03 10.55
CA PRO A 112 16.23 -6.01 11.11
C PRO A 112 16.07 -4.68 10.39
N GLY A 113 16.01 -3.58 11.15
CA GLY A 113 15.80 -2.24 10.60
C GLY A 113 14.33 -1.85 10.37
N PHE A 114 13.37 -2.75 10.63
CA PHE A 114 11.94 -2.44 10.46
C PHE A 114 11.47 -1.22 11.28
N SER A 115 12.02 -0.98 12.47
CA SER A 115 11.68 0.22 13.25
C SER A 115 12.06 1.54 12.55
N VAL A 116 13.17 1.53 11.79
CA VAL A 116 13.59 2.67 10.95
C VAL A 116 12.67 2.79 9.74
N ALA A 117 12.35 1.67 9.08
CA ALA A 117 11.39 1.67 7.97
C ALA A 117 10.01 2.17 8.39
N TRP A 118 9.51 1.74 9.55
CA TRP A 118 8.25 2.20 10.13
C TRP A 118 8.27 3.71 10.43
N ARG A 119 9.42 4.25 10.85
CA ARG A 119 9.58 5.70 10.98
C ARG A 119 9.60 6.38 9.61
N ILE A 120 10.30 5.86 8.61
CA ILE A 120 10.30 6.49 7.28
C ILE A 120 8.89 6.48 6.67
N ALA A 121 8.18 5.36 6.79
CA ALA A 121 6.80 5.23 6.32
C ALA A 121 5.89 6.33 6.89
N ARG A 122 5.91 6.53 8.21
CA ARG A 122 5.07 7.56 8.85
C ARG A 122 5.55 8.99 8.63
N TRP A 123 6.85 9.24 8.64
CA TRP A 123 7.34 10.63 8.70
C TRP A 123 7.65 11.23 7.34
N VAL A 124 7.89 10.39 6.32
CA VAL A 124 8.32 10.83 4.98
C VAL A 124 7.26 10.50 3.93
N ILE A 125 6.65 9.32 4.01
CA ILE A 125 5.76 8.82 2.95
C ILE A 125 4.31 9.18 3.24
N ASP A 126 3.81 8.79 4.40
CA ASP A 126 2.43 9.02 4.81
C ASP A 126 2.35 9.44 6.28
N PRO A 127 2.34 10.76 6.54
CA PRO A 127 2.09 11.32 7.88
C PRO A 127 0.75 10.97 8.50
N GLY A 128 -0.23 10.51 7.70
CA GLY A 128 -1.52 10.03 8.17
C GLY A 128 -1.53 8.55 8.56
N LEU A 129 -0.41 7.84 8.38
CA LEU A 129 -0.28 6.43 8.72
C LEU A 129 -0.09 6.24 10.23
N GLU A 130 -1.03 5.54 10.84
CA GLU A 130 -0.99 5.11 12.24
C GLU A 130 -0.84 3.59 12.32
N GLY A 131 -0.43 3.09 13.48
CA GLY A 131 -0.35 1.64 13.66
C GLY A 131 0.58 1.18 14.76
N ASP A 132 0.47 -0.11 15.05
CA ASP A 132 1.39 -0.86 15.89
C ASP A 132 1.77 -2.19 15.23
N PRO A 133 2.91 -2.23 14.51
CA PRO A 133 3.44 -3.47 13.92
C PRO A 133 3.82 -4.54 14.95
N TRP A 134 3.94 -4.20 16.24
CA TRP A 134 4.37 -5.11 17.30
C TRP A 134 3.22 -5.64 18.16
N ALA A 135 1.98 -5.18 17.93
CA ALA A 135 0.80 -5.63 18.65
C ALA A 135 0.53 -7.14 18.45
N GLU A 136 -0.29 -7.73 19.31
CA GLU A 136 -0.78 -9.11 19.12
C GLU A 136 -1.62 -9.25 17.85
N LYS A 137 -2.36 -8.19 17.50
CA LYS A 137 -3.04 -8.01 16.22
C LYS A 137 -2.51 -6.75 15.57
N PRO A 138 -1.39 -6.86 14.83
CA PRO A 138 -0.77 -5.72 14.19
C PRO A 138 -1.73 -5.00 13.25
N TRP A 139 -1.59 -3.67 13.16
CA TRP A 139 -2.34 -2.84 12.23
C TRP A 139 -1.51 -1.63 11.81
N LEU A 140 -1.65 -1.23 10.56
CA LEU A 140 -0.98 -0.12 9.88
C LEU A 140 -2.01 0.56 8.99
N GLU A 141 -2.70 1.57 9.51
CA GLU A 141 -3.89 2.16 8.90
C GLU A 141 -3.73 3.65 8.66
N GLY A 142 -4.00 4.08 7.42
CA GLY A 142 -4.06 5.48 7.05
C GLY A 142 -5.50 5.98 7.03
N ARG A 143 -5.73 7.24 7.45
CA ARG A 143 -7.04 7.89 7.25
C ARG A 143 -7.22 8.14 5.75
N VAL A 144 -8.34 7.71 5.17
CA VAL A 144 -8.53 7.74 3.71
C VAL A 144 -8.25 9.12 3.11
N LEU A 145 -8.74 10.18 3.76
CA LEU A 145 -8.57 11.56 3.31
C LEU A 145 -7.10 12.04 3.27
N SER A 146 -6.25 11.52 4.16
CA SER A 146 -4.84 11.91 4.28
C SER A 146 -3.85 10.92 3.68
N SER A 147 -4.28 9.70 3.38
CA SER A 147 -3.38 8.58 3.03
C SER A 147 -3.64 7.97 1.65
N VAL A 148 -4.84 8.10 1.09
CA VAL A 148 -5.10 7.71 -0.31
C VAL A 148 -4.54 8.79 -1.24
N ASN A 149 -3.98 8.43 -2.39
CA ASN A 149 -3.28 9.38 -3.26
C ASN A 149 -4.26 10.31 -3.99
N ILE A 150 -5.28 9.74 -4.64
CA ILE A 150 -6.29 10.49 -5.41
C ILE A 150 -7.69 10.16 -4.90
N ILE A 151 -8.51 11.20 -4.74
CA ILE A 151 -9.94 11.10 -4.46
C ILE A 151 -10.66 12.06 -5.42
N ASP A 152 -11.51 11.52 -6.28
CA ASP A 152 -12.40 12.30 -7.16
C ASP A 152 -13.86 12.10 -6.75
N THR A 153 -14.73 13.00 -7.21
CA THR A 153 -16.17 13.02 -6.91
C THR A 153 -16.98 13.43 -8.14
N GLY A 154 -18.28 13.10 -8.11
CA GLY A 154 -19.21 13.42 -9.20
C GLY A 154 -19.06 12.52 -10.43
N ASP A 155 -20.00 12.60 -11.38
CA ASP A 155 -20.05 11.63 -12.49
C ASP A 155 -18.80 11.63 -13.38
N ARG A 156 -18.27 10.43 -13.65
CA ARG A 156 -17.14 10.19 -14.55
C ARG A 156 -17.57 9.34 -15.75
N THR A 157 -16.95 9.62 -16.89
CA THR A 157 -17.04 8.75 -18.07
C THR A 157 -15.87 7.77 -18.04
N ALA A 158 -16.16 6.47 -18.06
CA ALA A 158 -15.12 5.44 -18.03
C ALA A 158 -14.19 5.58 -19.25
N LYS A 159 -12.88 5.70 -18.99
CA LYS A 159 -11.83 5.63 -20.01
C LYS A 159 -11.33 4.18 -20.13
N LYS A 160 -10.70 3.86 -21.26
CA LYS A 160 -10.10 2.54 -21.50
C LYS A 160 -9.02 2.18 -20.46
N VAL A 161 -8.27 3.19 -20.01
CA VAL A 161 -7.35 3.12 -18.87
C VAL A 161 -7.71 4.34 -18.03
N ASP A 162 -8.38 4.10 -16.90
CA ASP A 162 -8.87 5.19 -16.07
C ASP A 162 -7.80 5.63 -15.08
N VAL A 163 -7.13 6.74 -15.41
CA VAL A 163 -6.24 7.47 -14.50
C VAL A 163 -7.08 8.55 -13.82
N LEU A 164 -7.15 8.47 -12.49
CA LEU A 164 -7.91 9.43 -11.69
C LEU A 164 -7.13 10.75 -11.57
N GLU A 165 -7.88 11.84 -11.45
CA GLU A 165 -7.37 13.16 -11.14
C GLU A 165 -8.03 13.62 -9.84
N GLU A 166 -7.33 14.45 -9.06
CA GLU A 166 -7.88 14.96 -7.82
C GLU A 166 -9.17 15.74 -8.11
N GLY A 167 -10.22 15.48 -7.32
CA GLY A 167 -11.46 16.23 -7.46
C GLY A 167 -12.30 16.32 -6.20
N LEU A 168 -11.76 15.92 -5.05
CA LEU A 168 -12.42 16.14 -3.77
C LEU A 168 -12.60 17.63 -3.47
N TYR A 169 -11.75 18.51 -4.02
CA TYR A 169 -11.86 19.96 -3.89
C TYR A 169 -13.18 20.55 -4.43
N LYS A 170 -13.93 19.79 -5.23
CA LYS A 170 -15.25 20.18 -5.75
C LYS A 170 -16.36 20.03 -4.69
N THR A 171 -16.06 19.37 -3.57
CA THR A 171 -16.99 19.16 -2.46
C THR A 171 -16.84 20.21 -1.37
N ALA A 172 -17.92 20.46 -0.63
CA ALA A 172 -17.91 21.37 0.50
C ALA A 172 -17.54 20.65 1.79
N LEU A 173 -16.87 21.37 2.69
CA LEU A 173 -16.70 20.97 4.09
C LEU A 173 -17.82 21.58 4.93
N ASN A 174 -18.05 21.00 6.11
CA ASN A 174 -18.79 21.67 7.17
C ASN A 174 -17.91 22.80 7.76
N GLY A 175 -17.86 23.94 7.08
CA GLY A 175 -17.03 25.11 7.43
C GLY A 175 -16.81 26.06 6.25
N ASP A 176 -16.00 27.10 6.47
CA ASP A 176 -15.60 28.09 5.44
C ASP A 176 -14.30 27.68 4.71
N GLU A 177 -13.64 26.60 5.13
CA GLU A 177 -12.42 26.13 4.50
C GLU A 177 -12.66 25.37 3.19
N GLU A 178 -11.74 25.55 2.25
CA GLU A 178 -11.75 24.84 0.97
C GLU A 178 -10.74 23.68 0.99
N ILE A 179 -11.13 22.54 0.43
CA ILE A 179 -10.24 21.40 0.24
C ILE A 179 -9.23 21.76 -0.85
N PRO A 180 -7.91 21.58 -0.63
CA PRO A 180 -6.91 21.91 -1.65
C PRO A 180 -7.07 21.07 -2.94
N PRO A 181 -6.75 21.64 -4.12
CA PRO A 181 -7.05 21.02 -5.42
C PRO A 181 -6.09 19.92 -5.87
N THR A 182 -5.03 19.63 -5.11
CA THR A 182 -4.04 18.60 -5.46
C THR A 182 -3.98 17.51 -4.39
N GLY A 183 -3.77 16.26 -4.81
CA GLY A 183 -3.67 15.11 -3.90
C GLY A 183 -2.70 15.35 -2.72
N PRO A 184 -1.44 15.75 -2.96
CA PRO A 184 -0.50 16.03 -1.85
C PRO A 184 -0.94 17.16 -0.91
N ALA A 185 -1.56 18.22 -1.43
CA ALA A 185 -2.05 19.31 -0.60
C ALA A 185 -3.31 18.90 0.19
N ARG A 186 -4.22 18.12 -0.43
CA ARG A 186 -5.37 17.50 0.24
C ARG A 186 -4.88 16.61 1.39
N MET A 187 -3.94 15.72 1.10
CA MET A 187 -3.40 14.80 2.11
C MET A 187 -2.86 15.58 3.31
N LYS A 188 -2.05 16.62 3.06
CA LYS A 188 -1.52 17.50 4.11
C LYS A 188 -2.61 18.23 4.90
N PHE A 189 -3.64 18.74 4.23
CA PHE A 189 -4.77 19.42 4.87
C PHE A 189 -5.53 18.51 5.82
N PHE A 190 -5.77 17.26 5.42
CA PHE A 190 -6.45 16.26 6.23
C PHE A 190 -5.53 15.48 7.19
N ILE A 191 -4.24 15.81 7.33
CA ILE A 191 -3.45 15.34 8.50
C ILE A 191 -4.05 15.90 9.79
N GLN A 192 -4.68 17.08 9.73
CA GLN A 192 -5.35 17.71 10.86
C GLN A 192 -6.70 17.04 11.12
N GLU A 193 -6.89 16.54 12.35
CA GLU A 193 -8.12 15.86 12.76
C GLU A 193 -9.35 16.77 12.64
N GLU A 194 -9.19 18.04 12.96
CA GLU A 194 -10.24 19.06 12.89
C GLU A 194 -10.78 19.20 11.48
N ASN A 195 -9.93 19.07 10.45
CA ASN A 195 -10.36 19.13 9.06
C ASN A 195 -11.04 17.83 8.63
N ARG A 196 -10.55 16.67 9.08
CA ARG A 196 -11.18 15.37 8.77
C ARG A 196 -12.60 15.27 9.33
N LYS A 197 -12.81 15.78 10.54
CA LYS A 197 -14.13 15.83 11.20
C LYS A 197 -15.14 16.76 10.52
N LYS A 198 -14.71 17.60 9.58
CA LYS A 198 -15.62 18.46 8.79
C LYS A 198 -16.08 17.81 7.50
N PHE A 199 -15.54 16.64 7.15
CA PHE A 199 -15.89 15.92 5.93
C PHE A 199 -16.67 14.66 6.26
N THR A 200 -17.72 14.40 5.50
CA THR A 200 -18.52 13.17 5.58
C THR A 200 -18.58 12.53 4.20
N PHE A 201 -18.27 11.23 4.12
CA PHE A 201 -18.58 10.43 2.95
C PHE A 201 -20.09 10.20 2.93
N GLU A 202 -20.78 10.94 2.08
CA GLU A 202 -22.23 10.99 2.05
C GLU A 202 -22.85 9.72 1.47
N LYS A 203 -24.03 9.38 1.97
CA LYS A 203 -24.79 8.24 1.48
C LYS A 203 -25.16 8.43 0.01
N GLY A 204 -24.85 7.43 -0.81
CA GLY A 204 -25.25 7.40 -2.22
C GLY A 204 -24.40 8.27 -3.14
N GLU A 205 -23.52 9.11 -2.59
CA GLU A 205 -22.53 9.85 -3.36
C GLU A 205 -21.45 8.92 -3.90
N LYS A 206 -20.89 9.30 -5.05
CA LYS A 206 -19.84 8.53 -5.72
C LYS A 206 -18.49 9.14 -5.42
N TYR A 207 -17.58 8.30 -4.96
CA TYR A 207 -16.18 8.63 -4.73
C TYR A 207 -15.30 7.73 -5.60
N TRP A 208 -14.24 8.26 -6.19
CA TRP A 208 -13.26 7.44 -6.92
C TRP A 208 -11.94 7.55 -6.20
N LEU A 209 -11.48 6.43 -5.65
CA LEU A 209 -10.26 6.37 -4.87
C LEU A 209 -9.21 5.61 -5.66
N ASP A 210 -7.98 6.11 -5.68
CA ASP A 210 -6.84 5.37 -6.19
C ASP A 210 -5.68 5.47 -5.20
N PHE A 211 -5.32 4.32 -4.63
CA PHE A 211 -4.23 4.17 -3.69
C PHE A 211 -3.08 3.42 -4.37
N TYR A 212 -1.93 4.08 -4.49
CA TYR A 212 -0.77 3.58 -5.21
C TYR A 212 0.52 4.09 -4.58
N ASN A 213 1.60 3.32 -4.68
CA ASN A 213 2.93 3.82 -4.34
C ASN A 213 4.04 3.00 -5.00
N PRO A 214 5.26 3.53 -5.04
CA PRO A 214 6.43 2.83 -5.55
C PRO A 214 7.14 1.95 -4.50
N TYR A 215 6.68 1.95 -3.25
CA TYR A 215 7.47 1.46 -2.11
C TYR A 215 7.30 -0.02 -1.82
N LEU A 216 6.11 -0.58 -1.99
CA LEU A 216 5.88 -2.02 -1.80
C LEU A 216 5.97 -2.77 -3.13
N ASP A 217 6.98 -3.63 -3.27
CA ASP A 217 7.16 -4.49 -4.44
C ASP A 217 6.69 -5.93 -4.14
N PHE A 218 5.55 -6.32 -4.73
CA PHE A 218 4.99 -7.67 -4.58
C PHE A 218 5.79 -8.77 -5.30
N ASN A 219 6.69 -8.41 -6.22
CA ASN A 219 7.48 -9.37 -7.00
C ASN A 219 8.79 -9.72 -6.34
N GLU A 220 9.39 -8.78 -5.64
CA GLU A 220 10.55 -9.05 -4.78
C GLU A 220 10.15 -9.30 -3.32
N PHE A 221 8.88 -9.02 -2.99
CA PHE A 221 8.34 -9.02 -1.63
C PHE A 221 9.25 -8.19 -0.71
N ALA A 222 9.46 -6.95 -1.15
CA ALA A 222 10.37 -6.01 -0.56
C ALA A 222 9.69 -4.66 -0.32
N LEU A 223 10.13 -3.99 0.75
CA LEU A 223 9.76 -2.63 1.06
C LEU A 223 10.95 -1.71 0.74
N ASN A 224 10.80 -0.93 -0.31
CA ASN A 224 11.80 -0.01 -0.82
C ASN A 224 11.44 1.41 -0.39
N LEU A 225 12.03 1.90 0.69
CA LEU A 225 11.83 3.25 1.21
C LEU A 225 13.05 4.13 0.92
N PRO A 226 12.93 5.47 1.00
CA PRO A 226 14.09 6.35 0.88
C PRO A 226 15.24 5.94 1.83
N GLY A 227 16.35 5.47 1.27
CA GLY A 227 17.55 5.07 2.00
C GLY A 227 17.48 3.72 2.72
N VAL A 228 16.39 2.96 2.63
CA VAL A 228 16.24 1.65 3.27
C VAL A 228 15.48 0.69 2.34
N SER A 229 16.06 -0.47 2.05
CA SER A 229 15.35 -1.57 1.39
C SER A 229 15.31 -2.77 2.32
N ILE A 230 14.12 -3.35 2.50
CA ILE A 230 13.88 -4.51 3.36
C ILE A 230 13.26 -5.63 2.54
N HIS A 231 13.97 -6.75 2.41
CA HIS A 231 13.41 -7.98 1.84
C HIS A 231 12.60 -8.74 2.89
N ILE A 232 11.28 -8.75 2.75
CA ILE A 232 10.35 -9.32 3.73
C ILE A 232 10.29 -10.85 3.61
N LEU A 233 10.53 -11.42 2.43
CA LEU A 233 10.27 -12.84 2.14
C LEU A 233 11.01 -13.80 3.06
N GLN A 234 12.22 -13.43 3.47
CA GLN A 234 13.08 -14.26 4.32
C GLN A 234 12.52 -14.40 5.75
N TYR A 235 11.74 -13.40 6.19
CA TYR A 235 11.17 -13.34 7.53
C TYR A 235 9.68 -13.67 7.54
N TRP A 236 9.03 -13.68 6.38
CA TRP A 236 7.60 -13.97 6.22
C TRP A 236 7.19 -15.30 6.90
N ASP A 237 5.98 -15.37 7.45
CA ASP A 237 5.51 -16.53 8.21
C ASP A 237 4.37 -17.28 7.53
N GLY A 238 3.98 -16.85 6.33
CA GLY A 238 2.84 -17.41 5.61
C GLY A 238 1.59 -16.55 5.68
N GLN A 239 1.53 -15.54 6.56
CA GLN A 239 0.36 -14.68 6.68
C GLN A 239 0.12 -13.85 5.41
N PRO A 240 -1.11 -13.74 4.91
CA PRO A 240 -1.39 -12.90 3.76
C PRO A 240 -1.20 -11.41 4.09
N LEU A 241 -0.85 -10.60 3.09
CA LEU A 241 -0.95 -9.15 3.22
C LEU A 241 -2.38 -8.73 2.89
N ARG A 242 -3.08 -8.17 3.87
CA ARG A 242 -4.49 -7.77 3.74
C ARG A 242 -4.59 -6.25 3.78
N TYR A 243 -5.28 -5.65 2.82
CA TYR A 243 -5.75 -4.26 2.89
C TYR A 243 -7.24 -4.26 3.27
N VAL A 244 -7.60 -3.47 4.27
CA VAL A 244 -8.97 -3.39 4.78
C VAL A 244 -9.44 -1.95 4.72
N LEU A 245 -10.52 -1.71 3.97
CA LEU A 245 -11.32 -0.51 4.08
C LEU A 245 -12.33 -0.74 5.21
N LYS A 246 -12.29 0.09 6.26
CA LYS A 246 -13.20 -0.05 7.42
C LYS A 246 -13.45 1.28 8.11
N ASN A 247 -14.49 1.29 8.95
CA ASN A 247 -14.63 2.30 10.00
C ASN A 247 -13.79 1.85 11.20
N ARG A 248 -12.90 2.72 11.68
CA ARG A 248 -11.97 2.41 12.78
C ARG A 248 -12.62 2.44 14.17
N VAL A 249 -13.76 3.12 14.33
CA VAL A 249 -14.44 3.32 15.62
C VAL A 249 -15.28 2.10 15.96
N ASP A 250 -16.15 1.69 15.04
CA ASP A 250 -17.06 0.54 15.23
C ASP A 250 -16.54 -0.76 14.61
N GLN A 251 -15.38 -0.71 13.93
CA GLN A 251 -14.73 -1.84 13.25
C GLN A 251 -15.55 -2.43 12.09
N THR A 252 -16.54 -1.70 11.56
CA THR A 252 -17.33 -2.09 10.38
C THR A 252 -16.41 -2.25 9.17
N VAL A 253 -16.32 -3.47 8.65
CA VAL A 253 -15.56 -3.78 7.43
C VAL A 253 -16.39 -3.50 6.20
N TYR A 254 -15.82 -2.72 5.29
CA TYR A 254 -16.43 -2.34 4.03
C TYR A 254 -15.97 -3.26 2.90
N LEU A 255 -14.65 -3.41 2.75
CA LEU A 255 -14.04 -4.30 1.77
C LEU A 255 -12.65 -4.73 2.22
N VAL A 256 -12.28 -5.94 1.86
CA VAL A 256 -10.97 -6.54 2.08
C VAL A 256 -10.35 -6.87 0.73
N VAL A 257 -9.08 -6.53 0.54
CA VAL A 257 -8.25 -6.98 -0.59
C VAL A 257 -7.05 -7.74 -0.03
N GLN A 258 -6.92 -9.02 -0.36
CA GLN A 258 -5.93 -9.91 0.20
C GLN A 258 -4.95 -10.41 -0.85
N PHE A 259 -3.66 -10.22 -0.58
CA PHE A 259 -2.53 -10.67 -1.38
C PHE A 259 -1.91 -11.88 -0.68
N THR A 260 -1.94 -13.04 -1.36
CA THR A 260 -1.47 -14.31 -0.79
C THR A 260 -0.38 -14.91 -1.66
N LEU A 261 0.75 -15.25 -1.05
CA LEU A 261 1.80 -16.04 -1.70
C LEU A 261 1.57 -17.53 -1.41
N THR A 262 1.50 -18.35 -2.45
CA THR A 262 1.34 -19.81 -2.31
C THR A 262 2.53 -20.52 -2.95
N PRO A 263 3.20 -21.47 -2.27
CA PRO A 263 4.23 -22.30 -2.89
C PRO A 263 3.70 -23.03 -4.12
N LYS A 264 4.47 -23.06 -5.22
CA LYS A 264 4.09 -23.73 -6.47
C LYS A 264 3.95 -25.26 -6.32
N GLU A 265 4.55 -25.84 -5.28
CA GLU A 265 4.51 -27.29 -5.00
C GLU A 265 3.13 -27.81 -4.53
N ASN A 266 2.16 -26.92 -4.29
CA ASN A 266 0.78 -27.28 -3.89
C ASN A 266 -0.27 -27.17 -5.02
N ILE A 267 0.14 -27.16 -6.29
CA ILE A 267 -0.79 -27.28 -7.41
C ILE A 267 -0.94 -28.79 -7.71
N PRO A 268 -2.08 -29.45 -7.38
CA PRO A 268 -2.28 -30.83 -7.81
C PRO A 268 -2.18 -30.88 -9.34
N PRO A 269 -1.45 -31.85 -9.92
CA PRO A 269 -1.27 -31.92 -11.36
C PRO A 269 -2.64 -32.08 -12.04
N SER A 270 -2.99 -31.13 -12.91
CA SER A 270 -4.11 -31.31 -13.85
C SER A 270 -3.82 -32.53 -14.73
N PRO A 271 -4.80 -33.43 -14.95
CA PRO A 271 -4.58 -34.68 -15.65
C PRO A 271 -4.62 -34.44 -17.16
N SER A 272 -3.60 -33.80 -17.74
CA SER A 272 -3.28 -33.93 -19.16
C SER A 272 -2.03 -33.11 -19.52
N SER A 273 -0.87 -33.77 -19.57
CA SER A 273 0.03 -33.76 -20.73
C SER A 273 1.37 -34.39 -20.34
N SER A 274 1.49 -35.68 -20.62
CA SER A 274 2.76 -36.38 -20.71
C SER A 274 3.57 -35.85 -21.90
N SER A 275 4.76 -35.31 -21.68
CA SER A 275 5.94 -35.58 -22.52
C SER A 275 7.21 -34.88 -22.02
N SER A 276 8.19 -35.72 -21.69
CA SER A 276 9.64 -35.62 -21.96
C SER A 276 10.49 -34.44 -21.42
N SER A 277 11.24 -34.76 -20.36
CA SER A 277 12.71 -34.63 -20.21
C SER A 277 13.48 -33.61 -21.07
N ASN A 278 14.25 -32.73 -20.40
CA ASN A 278 15.72 -32.77 -20.43
C ASN A 278 16.31 -31.94 -19.28
N GLU A 279 17.32 -32.53 -18.63
CA GLU A 279 18.23 -31.91 -17.68
C GLU A 279 19.11 -30.88 -18.39
N ASP A 280 19.34 -29.73 -17.77
CA ASP A 280 20.61 -29.01 -17.93
C ASP A 280 20.93 -28.28 -16.62
N SER A 281 22.01 -28.72 -16.00
CA SER A 281 22.57 -28.21 -14.74
C SER A 281 23.70 -27.25 -15.07
N SER A 282 23.53 -25.96 -14.83
CA SER A 282 24.63 -25.00 -14.77
C SER A 282 24.79 -24.51 -13.32
N GLU A 283 25.85 -25.01 -12.70
CA GLU A 283 26.41 -24.50 -11.44
C GLU A 283 26.97 -23.09 -11.71
N PHE A 284 26.51 -22.12 -10.92
CA PHE A 284 27.17 -20.82 -10.78
C PHE A 284 27.84 -20.79 -9.40
N GLU A 285 29.16 -20.68 -9.41
CA GLU A 285 29.99 -20.40 -8.24
C GLU A 285 29.79 -18.93 -7.85
N ASP A 286 29.28 -18.68 -6.63
CA ASP A 286 29.26 -17.34 -6.02
C ASP A 286 30.56 -17.17 -5.19
N ASP A 287 31.39 -16.21 -5.58
CA ASP A 287 32.56 -15.74 -4.83
C ASP A 287 32.11 -14.92 -3.61
N ASP A 288 32.47 -15.39 -2.42
CA ASP A 288 32.35 -14.69 -1.14
C ASP A 288 33.48 -13.64 -1.00
N GLU A 289 33.21 -12.35 -1.28
CA GLU A 289 34.06 -11.26 -0.79
C GLU A 289 33.59 -10.71 0.56
N VAL A 290 34.34 -11.12 1.59
CA VAL A 290 34.32 -10.62 2.95
C VAL A 290 34.97 -9.23 3.00
N TYR A 291 34.20 -8.17 3.26
CA TYR A 291 34.77 -6.87 3.65
C TYR A 291 35.03 -6.82 5.17
N GLY A 292 36.31 -6.94 5.52
CA GLY A 292 36.84 -6.70 6.86
C GLY A 292 37.09 -5.21 7.15
N ASP A 293 37.17 -4.93 8.45
CA ASP A 293 37.37 -3.64 9.11
C ASP A 293 38.41 -2.71 8.47
N ALA A 294 38.10 -1.40 8.49
CA ALA A 294 39.10 -0.34 8.39
C ALA A 294 38.92 0.66 9.53
N LYS A 295 39.82 0.59 10.52
CA LYS A 295 40.11 1.68 11.45
C LYS A 295 41.25 2.55 10.89
N GLU A 296 41.04 3.86 11.06
CA GLU A 296 42.01 4.95 11.28
C GLU A 296 43.19 5.14 10.31
N SER A 297 43.18 6.31 9.68
CA SER A 297 44.37 7.16 9.63
C SER A 297 43.97 8.65 9.69
N GLU A 298 44.35 9.31 10.78
CA GLU A 298 44.43 10.76 10.92
C GLU A 298 45.51 11.34 10.00
N ASP A 299 45.25 12.47 9.33
CA ASP A 299 45.98 13.73 9.59
C ASP A 299 45.46 14.91 8.74
N LYS A 300 45.04 15.98 9.45
CA LYS A 300 45.30 17.45 9.29
C LYS A 300 45.42 18.02 7.86
N ASN A 301 44.82 19.16 7.45
CA ASN A 301 44.58 20.46 8.11
C ASN A 301 43.74 21.38 7.15
N PRO A 302 43.51 22.69 7.37
CA PRO A 302 42.19 23.23 7.72
C PRO A 302 41.66 24.32 6.73
N ASN A 303 40.49 24.88 7.10
CA ASN A 303 40.04 26.26 6.82
C ASN A 303 39.13 26.48 5.58
N GLN A 304 37.81 26.55 5.80
CA GLN A 304 37.01 27.73 5.42
C GLN A 304 35.60 27.71 6.07
N LYS A 305 35.22 28.87 6.60
CA LYS A 305 34.02 29.18 7.40
C LYS A 305 32.79 29.49 6.53
N SER A 306 31.58 29.17 7.02
CA SER A 306 30.41 30.08 7.12
C SER A 306 29.23 29.33 7.79
N LYS A 307 28.96 29.51 9.09
CA LYS A 307 27.95 30.40 9.70
C LYS A 307 26.51 30.28 9.16
N ASN A 308 25.61 29.74 10.00
CA ASN A 308 24.37 30.39 10.44
C ASN A 308 23.87 29.81 11.78
N PRO A 309 23.09 30.56 12.59
CA PRO A 309 22.98 30.39 14.05
C PRO A 309 21.73 29.61 14.52
N PRO A 310 21.70 29.15 15.80
CA PRO A 310 20.55 28.45 16.38
C PRO A 310 19.53 29.42 16.98
N THR A 311 18.25 29.13 16.83
CA THR A 311 17.14 29.85 17.50
C THR A 311 16.73 29.10 18.75
N GLU A 312 16.74 29.83 19.87
CA GLU A 312 16.37 29.39 21.22
C GLU A 312 14.86 29.14 21.36
N MET A 313 14.51 28.16 22.20
CA MET A 313 13.16 27.93 22.70
C MET A 313 12.92 28.80 23.93
N GLY A 314 11.91 29.67 23.89
CA GLY A 314 11.38 30.37 25.05
C GLY A 314 10.21 29.59 25.66
N HIS A 315 10.35 29.19 26.92
CA HIS A 315 9.25 28.88 27.82
C HIS A 315 9.00 30.13 28.68
N ASP A 316 7.82 30.73 28.55
CA ASP A 316 7.30 31.70 29.51
C ASP A 316 6.33 30.97 30.44
N GLU A 317 6.66 30.92 31.73
CA GLU A 317 5.70 30.72 32.82
C GLU A 317 5.08 32.07 33.17
N ILE A 318 3.75 32.07 33.32
CA ILE A 318 2.92 33.14 33.86
C ILE A 318 2.81 32.90 35.37
N ASP A 319 2.91 33.98 36.15
CA ASP A 319 2.69 34.15 37.61
C ASP A 319 2.21 32.93 38.43
#